data_AF-A0A6C0B5Y3-F1
#
_entry.id   AF-A0A6C0B5Y3-F1
#
_cell.length_a   1.000
_cell.length_b   1.000
_cell.length_c   1.000
_cell.angle_alpha   90.00
_cell.angle_beta   90.00
_cell.angle_gamma   90.00
#
_symmetry.space_group_name_H-M   'P 1'
#
loop_
_entity.id
_entity.type
_entity.pdbx_description
1 polymer ?
#
loop_
_entity_poly.entity_id
_entity_poly.type
_entity_poly.pdbx_seq_one_letter_code
_entity_poly.pdbx_strand_id
1 'polypeptide(L)'
;MNPFKLNYQKVRIPNLETMAQQWSEQEDNDQTSYDYNPFRITGLQSYNPLYNLFFNMDSTNCQKITLNHKNIVTSLETVSEGTKVSEGTKAQEAAKIFVKSSPLLDPLHFLRGKYDLENSLVRQLPTLDSTKDTCFPKILDANNSAYVDGFFSYLTSMMHENHGWIHGVQYYGSFLGIQSRFRYNVADDIDFLEDSEYFSKNISKYFDLDDEAFALFNQKSGPGSRRNRDKLMIVEDETIDLGIEELDDTMASTHDVGVVSNVSSSETPVVNEDTPELLDIGAETEYTAETRERAPSDSSDDSSISNSESDDDDNAANKCDECGCEVVSAKYITEVDGKSYCGGCKPSSAEGDDSSDYTDYTEDDDEKMFAYLHDFPVQLIFQERCEGTFDELLVSRALSPKQTTAALFQILIILATYQKMFSFTHNDLHTNNIMWVKTDLEHIQYLFEGQYYRVPTFGRIFKLIDFGRAIYQFNGRRFCSDSFSENGDANSQYNCEPYYNPKKPVIDPNPSFDVSRLGCSLYDFTMESDSVELKNIIDEWCEDDYGKNILYKSSGEERYPGFKLYKMIARIVNNLVPKDILKKPIFTKYRVAKAQKDLLINIDEMPVYINNSA
;
A
#
# COMPACT_ATOMS: atom_id res chain seq x y z
N MET A 1 28.32 -6.09 -20.73
CA MET A 1 27.13 -6.66 -21.40
C MET A 1 26.53 -5.66 -22.39
N ASN A 2 25.83 -6.10 -23.43
CA ASN A 2 25.17 -5.20 -24.39
C ASN A 2 23.78 -4.78 -23.88
N PRO A 3 23.34 -3.52 -24.04
CA PRO A 3 21.97 -3.13 -23.73
C PRO A 3 20.94 -3.95 -24.51
N PHE A 4 19.94 -4.50 -23.80
CA PHE A 4 18.72 -4.99 -24.45
C PHE A 4 18.01 -3.85 -25.20
N LYS A 5 17.30 -4.20 -26.26
CA LYS A 5 16.53 -3.25 -27.07
C LYS A 5 15.06 -3.30 -26.70
N LEU A 6 14.47 -2.13 -26.44
CA LEU A 6 13.02 -1.97 -26.40
C LEU A 6 12.48 -2.07 -27.84
N ASN A 7 11.52 -2.96 -28.04
CA ASN A 7 10.85 -3.20 -29.30
C ASN A 7 9.43 -3.74 -29.02
N TYR A 8 8.72 -4.11 -30.08
CA TYR A 8 7.42 -4.73 -29.98
C TYR A 8 7.38 -6.09 -30.68
N GLN A 9 6.41 -6.92 -30.31
CA GLN A 9 6.09 -8.18 -30.96
C GLN A 9 4.58 -8.27 -31.22
N LYS A 10 4.19 -9.23 -32.07
CA LYS A 10 2.77 -9.45 -32.40
C LYS A 10 2.00 -9.95 -31.18
N VAL A 11 0.84 -9.36 -30.92
CA VAL A 11 -0.11 -9.78 -29.89
C VAL A 11 -0.47 -11.26 -30.03
N ARG A 12 -0.45 -11.95 -28.90
CA ARG A 12 -1.09 -13.26 -28.70
C ARG A 12 -2.01 -13.12 -27.51
N ILE A 13 -3.31 -13.24 -27.76
CA ILE A 13 -4.33 -13.04 -26.73
C ILE A 13 -4.36 -14.29 -25.82
N PRO A 14 -4.28 -14.13 -24.48
CA PRO A 14 -4.43 -15.24 -23.55
C PRO A 14 -5.84 -15.83 -23.62
N ASN A 15 -5.96 -17.14 -23.37
CA ASN A 15 -7.28 -17.77 -23.28
C ASN A 15 -7.88 -17.56 -21.89
N LEU A 16 -8.61 -16.46 -21.72
CA LEU A 16 -9.27 -16.10 -20.46
C LEU A 16 -10.29 -17.15 -19.99
N GLU A 17 -10.97 -17.85 -20.91
CA GLU A 17 -11.92 -18.91 -20.55
C GLU A 17 -11.21 -20.10 -19.91
N THR A 18 -10.07 -20.52 -20.48
CA THR A 18 -9.22 -21.54 -19.86
C THR A 18 -8.68 -21.07 -18.51
N MET A 19 -8.24 -19.82 -18.41
CA MET A 19 -7.76 -19.28 -17.12
C MET A 19 -8.87 -19.25 -16.07
N ALA A 20 -10.10 -18.86 -16.45
CA ALA A 20 -11.26 -18.86 -15.58
C ALA A 20 -11.61 -20.27 -15.07
N GLN A 21 -11.42 -21.30 -15.89
CA GLN A 21 -11.63 -22.71 -15.52
C GLN A 21 -10.50 -23.27 -14.64
N GLN A 22 -9.27 -22.82 -14.87
CA GLN A 22 -8.10 -23.23 -14.08
C GLN A 22 -8.05 -22.55 -12.72
N TRP A 23 -8.63 -21.36 -12.60
CA TRP A 23 -8.67 -20.63 -11.35
C TRP A 23 -9.66 -21.29 -10.38
N SER A 24 -9.20 -21.53 -9.15
CA SER A 24 -10.04 -21.98 -8.06
C SER A 24 -9.90 -21.06 -6.87
N GLU A 25 -11.02 -20.65 -6.32
CA GLU A 25 -11.13 -19.79 -5.14
C GLU A 25 -10.41 -20.34 -3.90
N GLN A 26 -10.28 -21.67 -3.80
CA GLN A 26 -9.55 -22.35 -2.72
C GLN A 26 -8.04 -22.05 -2.68
N GLU A 27 -7.44 -21.54 -3.76
CA GLU A 27 -6.02 -21.18 -3.73
C GLU A 27 -5.73 -19.87 -2.97
N ASP A 28 -6.75 -19.04 -2.70
CA ASP A 28 -6.64 -17.79 -1.95
C ASP A 28 -7.06 -17.94 -0.46
N ASN A 29 -7.39 -19.16 0.00
CA ASN A 29 -7.88 -19.48 1.36
C ASN A 29 -9.17 -18.79 1.83
N ASP A 30 -9.83 -17.99 0.98
CA ASP A 30 -11.03 -17.24 1.36
C ASP A 30 -12.23 -17.80 0.58
N GLN A 31 -13.13 -18.55 1.25
CA GLN A 31 -14.42 -18.92 0.66
C GLN A 31 -15.34 -17.70 0.71
N THR A 32 -15.53 -17.03 -0.43
CA THR A 32 -16.42 -15.87 -0.48
C THR A 32 -17.85 -16.36 -0.75
N SER A 33 -18.86 -15.64 -0.25
CA SER A 33 -20.27 -15.93 -0.54
C SER A 33 -20.66 -15.59 -2.00
N TYR A 34 -19.71 -15.08 -2.80
CA TYR A 34 -19.94 -14.58 -4.15
C TYR A 34 -19.28 -15.47 -5.21
N ASP A 35 -19.94 -15.64 -6.35
CA ASP A 35 -19.37 -16.26 -7.56
C ASP A 35 -18.32 -15.32 -8.20
N TYR A 36 -17.18 -15.16 -7.52
CA TYR A 36 -16.05 -14.33 -7.93
C TYR A 36 -15.15 -15.10 -8.89
N ASN A 37 -14.71 -14.45 -9.96
CA ASN A 37 -13.67 -14.98 -10.83
C ASN A 37 -12.93 -13.81 -11.50
N PRO A 38 -11.61 -13.67 -11.29
CA PRO A 38 -10.86 -12.51 -11.77
C PRO A 38 -10.71 -12.46 -13.29
N PHE A 39 -10.95 -13.58 -13.99
CA PHE A 39 -10.82 -13.71 -15.44
C PHE A 39 -12.13 -13.44 -16.19
N ARG A 40 -13.21 -13.08 -15.49
CA ARG A 40 -14.43 -12.51 -16.09
C ARG A 40 -14.16 -11.07 -16.53
N ILE A 41 -13.53 -10.95 -17.69
CA ILE A 41 -13.03 -9.69 -18.23
C ILE A 41 -13.64 -9.43 -19.60
N THR A 42 -14.12 -8.20 -19.79
CA THR A 42 -14.62 -7.71 -21.07
C THR A 42 -13.69 -6.64 -21.65
N GLY A 43 -13.79 -6.38 -22.95
CA GLY A 43 -13.01 -5.31 -23.59
C GLY A 43 -11.49 -5.52 -23.62
N LEU A 44 -11.01 -6.77 -23.54
CA LEU A 44 -9.57 -7.06 -23.49
C LEU A 44 -8.84 -6.44 -24.69
N GLN A 45 -7.83 -5.62 -24.41
CA GLN A 45 -7.07 -4.89 -25.43
C GLN A 45 -5.57 -4.88 -25.11
N SER A 46 -4.74 -4.79 -26.17
CA SER A 46 -3.28 -4.69 -26.01
C SER A 46 -2.78 -3.25 -26.00
N TYR A 47 -3.60 -2.31 -26.47
CA TYR A 47 -3.21 -0.90 -26.49
C TYR A 47 -3.07 -0.38 -25.05
N ASN A 48 -1.90 0.17 -24.77
CA ASN A 48 -1.55 0.86 -23.53
C ASN A 48 -1.05 2.28 -23.87
N PRO A 49 -1.58 3.35 -23.26
CA PRO A 49 -1.15 4.73 -23.52
C PRO A 49 0.36 4.97 -23.39
N LEU A 50 1.04 4.24 -22.49
CA LEU A 50 2.49 4.31 -22.30
C LEU A 50 3.27 3.94 -23.56
N TYR A 51 2.71 3.12 -24.45
CA TYR A 51 3.36 2.71 -25.70
C TYR A 51 3.59 3.89 -26.66
N ASN A 52 2.77 4.94 -26.60
CA ASN A 52 2.96 6.16 -27.41
C ASN A 52 4.26 6.90 -27.08
N LEU A 53 4.89 6.63 -25.93
CA LEU A 53 6.18 7.20 -25.57
C LEU A 53 7.34 6.57 -26.36
N PHE A 54 7.14 5.38 -26.94
CA PHE A 54 8.20 4.57 -27.53
C PHE A 54 7.95 4.16 -28.97
N PHE A 55 6.69 4.02 -29.38
CA PHE A 55 6.31 3.51 -30.68
C PHE A 55 5.41 4.51 -31.40
N ASN A 56 5.54 4.57 -32.73
CA ASN A 56 4.59 5.31 -33.56
C ASN A 56 3.33 4.45 -33.74
N MET A 57 2.30 4.77 -32.97
CA MET A 57 1.04 4.02 -32.95
C MET A 57 0.07 4.56 -34.00
N ASP A 58 -0.61 3.66 -34.71
CA ASP A 58 -1.67 3.96 -35.66
C ASP A 58 -2.80 2.92 -35.58
N SER A 59 -3.88 3.14 -36.32
CA SER A 59 -5.04 2.24 -36.35
C SER A 59 -4.72 0.83 -36.87
N THR A 60 -3.58 0.65 -37.54
CA THR A 60 -3.16 -0.64 -38.08
C THR A 60 -2.41 -1.48 -37.06
N ASN A 61 -1.73 -0.85 -36.07
CA ASN A 61 -0.83 -1.52 -35.14
C ASN A 61 -1.28 -1.49 -33.66
N CYS A 62 -2.13 -0.54 -33.25
CA CYS A 62 -2.35 -0.25 -31.84
C CYS A 62 -2.88 -1.44 -31.01
N GLN A 63 -3.68 -2.31 -31.63
CA GLN A 63 -4.24 -3.53 -31.03
C GLN A 63 -3.52 -4.82 -31.44
N LYS A 64 -2.39 -4.71 -32.16
CA LYS A 64 -1.66 -5.86 -32.72
C LYS A 64 -0.26 -6.01 -32.13
N ILE A 65 0.17 -5.09 -31.28
CA ILE A 65 1.51 -5.09 -30.71
C ILE A 65 1.51 -5.10 -29.18
N THR A 66 2.52 -5.74 -28.61
CA THR A 66 2.89 -5.71 -27.19
C THR A 66 4.40 -5.58 -27.06
N LEU A 67 4.90 -5.29 -25.86
CA LEU A 67 6.34 -5.24 -25.56
C LEU A 67 7.03 -6.57 -25.90
N ASN A 68 8.25 -6.52 -26.42
CA ASN A 68 9.00 -7.72 -26.80
C ASN A 68 9.56 -8.47 -25.57
N HIS A 69 9.12 -9.68 -25.32
CA HIS A 69 9.62 -10.51 -24.21
C HIS A 69 9.63 -11.97 -24.63
N LYS A 70 10.47 -12.80 -24.00
CA LYS A 70 10.75 -14.16 -24.48
C LYS A 70 9.56 -15.10 -24.38
N ASN A 71 8.87 -15.11 -23.26
CA ASN A 71 7.83 -16.09 -22.94
C ASN A 71 6.46 -15.40 -22.88
N ILE A 72 5.52 -15.78 -23.73
CA ILE A 72 4.18 -15.20 -23.77
C ILE A 72 3.18 -16.14 -23.11
N VAL A 73 2.36 -15.62 -22.20
CA VAL A 73 1.30 -16.38 -21.52
C VAL A 73 0.32 -17.04 -22.51
N THR A 74 -0.06 -18.29 -22.23
CA THR A 74 -1.14 -18.98 -22.94
C THR A 74 -2.28 -19.43 -22.03
N SER A 75 -1.97 -19.87 -20.81
CA SER A 75 -2.91 -20.21 -19.72
C SER A 75 -2.23 -19.95 -18.36
N LEU A 76 -2.86 -20.24 -17.22
CA LEU A 76 -2.24 -20.03 -15.90
C LEU A 76 -1.04 -20.96 -15.60
N GLU A 77 -0.87 -21.99 -16.44
CA GLU A 77 0.14 -23.04 -16.24
C GLU A 77 1.11 -23.16 -17.42
N THR A 78 0.92 -22.37 -18.48
CA THR A 78 1.69 -22.52 -19.72
C THR A 78 2.07 -21.20 -20.36
N VAL A 79 3.30 -21.17 -20.88
CA VAL A 79 3.83 -20.08 -21.73
C VAL A 79 4.28 -20.63 -23.08
N SER A 80 4.45 -19.73 -24.06
CA SER A 80 4.97 -20.03 -25.39
C SER A 80 6.09 -19.06 -25.78
N GLU A 81 7.11 -19.53 -26.50
CA GLU A 81 8.20 -18.65 -26.95
C GLU A 81 7.68 -17.62 -27.97
N GLY A 82 7.96 -16.33 -27.73
CA GLY A 82 7.54 -15.20 -28.56
C GLY A 82 8.26 -15.12 -29.90
N THR A 83 9.53 -15.53 -29.96
CA THR A 83 10.45 -15.32 -31.09
C THR A 83 10.55 -16.49 -32.09
N LYS A 84 9.99 -17.68 -31.81
CA LYS A 84 10.07 -18.87 -32.69
C LYS A 84 8.73 -19.49 -33.08
N VAL A 85 7.82 -18.73 -33.68
CA VAL A 85 6.63 -19.35 -34.30
C VAL A 85 6.51 -18.92 -35.76
N SER A 86 7.42 -19.42 -36.58
CA SER A 86 7.04 -19.87 -37.92
C SER A 86 6.06 -21.04 -37.75
N GLU A 87 4.96 -21.01 -38.50
CA GLU A 87 3.86 -21.98 -38.47
C GLU A 87 4.35 -23.43 -38.31
N GLY A 88 3.89 -24.10 -37.24
CA GLY A 88 4.08 -25.53 -37.03
C GLY A 88 5.04 -25.89 -35.91
N THR A 89 4.47 -26.06 -34.72
CA THR A 89 4.87 -26.84 -33.53
C THR A 89 4.93 -25.96 -32.28
N LYS A 90 3.84 -25.98 -31.51
CA LYS A 90 3.70 -25.28 -30.24
C LYS A 90 4.54 -25.99 -29.17
N ALA A 91 5.77 -25.54 -28.93
CA ALA A 91 6.44 -25.86 -27.67
C ALA A 91 5.83 -24.96 -26.60
N GLN A 92 4.79 -25.46 -25.92
CA GLN A 92 4.32 -24.85 -24.67
C GLN A 92 5.23 -25.34 -23.55
N GLU A 93 5.73 -24.42 -22.75
CA GLU A 93 6.51 -24.71 -21.56
C GLU A 93 5.62 -24.54 -20.33
N ALA A 94 5.75 -25.44 -19.36
CA ALA A 94 5.03 -25.34 -18.10
C ALA A 94 5.62 -24.20 -17.28
N ALA A 95 4.77 -23.28 -16.82
CA ALA A 95 5.14 -22.17 -15.97
C ALA A 95 3.95 -21.80 -15.08
N LYS A 96 4.19 -21.62 -13.78
CA LYS A 96 3.15 -21.12 -12.88
C LYS A 96 3.05 -19.61 -13.03
N ILE A 97 1.86 -19.11 -13.38
CA ILE A 97 1.63 -17.71 -13.68
C ILE A 97 0.78 -17.09 -12.59
N PHE A 98 1.23 -15.94 -12.10
CA PHE A 98 0.46 -15.02 -11.29
C PHE A 98 -0.06 -13.90 -12.19
N VAL A 99 -1.29 -13.47 -11.96
CA VAL A 99 -1.92 -12.38 -12.71
C VAL A 99 -2.28 -11.27 -11.74
N LYS A 100 -1.55 -10.16 -11.81
CA LYS A 100 -1.87 -8.95 -11.05
C LYS A 100 -2.94 -8.16 -11.80
N SER A 101 -4.08 -7.90 -11.16
CA SER A 101 -5.07 -6.94 -11.64
C SER A 101 -4.75 -5.56 -11.06
N SER A 102 -3.95 -4.76 -11.77
CA SER A 102 -3.60 -3.40 -11.33
C SER A 102 -4.72 -2.42 -11.71
N PRO A 103 -5.33 -1.70 -10.74
CA PRO A 103 -6.49 -0.85 -11.00
C PRO A 103 -6.11 0.41 -11.78
N LEU A 104 -6.89 0.79 -12.81
CA LEU A 104 -6.64 2.02 -13.59
C LEU A 104 -7.22 3.28 -12.93
N LEU A 105 -8.20 3.09 -12.05
CA LEU A 105 -8.81 4.11 -11.20
C LEU A 105 -8.54 3.74 -9.73
N ASP A 106 -8.66 4.71 -8.83
CA ASP A 106 -8.45 4.46 -7.41
C ASP A 106 -9.70 3.78 -6.80
N PRO A 107 -9.58 2.55 -6.26
CA PRO A 107 -10.73 1.84 -5.69
C PRO A 107 -11.37 2.56 -4.50
N LEU A 108 -10.57 3.18 -3.62
CA LEU A 108 -11.09 3.91 -2.47
C LEU A 108 -11.87 5.15 -2.92
N HIS A 109 -11.38 5.89 -3.91
CA HIS A 109 -12.11 7.00 -4.52
C HIS A 109 -13.42 6.55 -5.19
N PHE A 110 -13.45 5.35 -5.76
CA PHE A 110 -14.67 4.74 -6.29
C PHE A 110 -15.70 4.47 -5.19
N LEU A 111 -15.28 3.87 -4.07
CA LEU A 111 -16.13 3.56 -2.92
C LEU A 111 -16.61 4.83 -2.19
N ARG A 112 -15.79 5.88 -2.15
CA ARG A 112 -16.12 7.18 -1.54
C ARG A 112 -16.99 8.09 -2.43
N GLY A 113 -17.27 7.70 -3.68
CA GLY A 113 -18.08 8.49 -4.60
C GLY A 113 -17.39 9.75 -5.13
N LYS A 114 -16.06 9.75 -5.18
CA LYS A 114 -15.28 10.82 -5.83
C LYS A 114 -15.34 10.72 -7.37
N TYR A 115 -15.81 9.59 -7.90
CA TYR A 115 -16.10 9.39 -9.31
C TYR A 115 -17.59 9.40 -9.59
N ASP A 116 -17.98 10.04 -10.69
CA ASP A 116 -19.34 9.96 -11.20
C ASP A 116 -19.56 8.62 -11.91
N LEU A 117 -20.20 7.66 -11.22
CA LEU A 117 -20.41 6.30 -11.74
C LEU A 117 -21.56 6.18 -12.74
N GLU A 118 -22.42 7.20 -12.84
CA GLU A 118 -23.42 7.30 -13.92
C GLU A 118 -22.72 7.74 -15.22
N ASN A 119 -21.55 8.37 -15.12
CA ASN A 119 -20.74 8.73 -16.26
C ASN A 119 -20.00 7.51 -16.82
N SER A 120 -20.36 7.10 -18.04
CA SER A 120 -19.74 5.97 -18.74
C SER A 120 -18.21 6.08 -18.90
N LEU A 121 -17.62 7.28 -18.81
CA LEU A 121 -16.16 7.50 -18.99
C LEU A 121 -15.30 6.68 -18.01
N VAL A 122 -15.79 6.44 -16.79
CA VAL A 122 -15.07 5.68 -15.75
C VAL A 122 -14.98 4.18 -16.05
N ARG A 123 -15.77 3.70 -17.02
CA ARG A 123 -15.78 2.29 -17.48
C ARG A 123 -15.22 2.11 -18.88
N GLN A 124 -14.70 3.17 -19.51
CA GLN A 124 -14.16 3.11 -20.86
C GLN A 124 -12.64 2.94 -20.85
N LEU A 125 -12.16 1.95 -21.62
CA LEU A 125 -10.74 1.73 -21.85
C LEU A 125 -10.20 2.73 -22.89
N PRO A 126 -8.91 3.08 -22.81
CA PRO A 126 -8.33 4.07 -23.70
C PRO A 126 -8.18 3.48 -25.11
N THR A 127 -8.43 4.30 -26.12
CA THR A 127 -8.14 4.00 -27.54
C THR A 127 -7.14 5.01 -28.09
N LEU A 128 -6.68 4.81 -29.32
CA LEU A 128 -5.68 5.69 -29.95
C LEU A 128 -6.17 7.15 -30.04
N ASP A 129 -7.45 7.33 -30.37
CA ASP A 129 -8.07 8.65 -30.57
C ASP A 129 -8.80 9.16 -29.31
N SER A 130 -8.63 8.48 -28.17
CA SER A 130 -9.32 8.86 -26.94
C SER A 130 -8.85 10.22 -26.44
N THR A 131 -9.82 11.11 -26.23
CA THR A 131 -9.66 12.40 -25.58
C THR A 131 -10.25 12.37 -24.17
N LYS A 132 -10.04 13.45 -23.40
CA LYS A 132 -10.62 13.65 -22.07
C LYS A 132 -12.17 13.63 -22.05
N ASP A 133 -12.80 13.81 -23.21
CA ASP A 133 -14.26 13.75 -23.37
C ASP A 133 -14.77 12.32 -23.61
N THR A 134 -13.87 11.37 -23.91
CA THR A 134 -14.20 9.98 -24.29
C THR A 134 -13.63 8.95 -23.34
N CYS A 135 -12.60 9.28 -22.56
CA CYS A 135 -12.04 8.40 -21.54
C CYS A 135 -11.57 9.23 -20.35
N PHE A 136 -11.67 8.66 -19.15
CA PHE A 136 -11.32 9.36 -17.93
C PHE A 136 -9.82 9.79 -17.93
N PRO A 137 -9.48 11.04 -17.57
CA PRO A 137 -8.12 11.56 -17.70
C PRO A 137 -7.02 10.71 -17.06
N LYS A 138 -7.30 10.11 -15.88
CA LYS A 138 -6.35 9.22 -15.18
C LYS A 138 -5.99 7.97 -16.01
N ILE A 139 -6.95 7.43 -16.77
CA ILE A 139 -6.76 6.23 -17.61
C ILE A 139 -5.91 6.58 -18.86
N LEU A 140 -5.96 7.84 -19.32
CA LEU A 140 -5.18 8.31 -20.47
C LEU A 140 -3.74 8.68 -20.12
N ASP A 141 -3.43 8.91 -18.85
CA ASP A 141 -2.10 9.32 -18.41
C ASP A 141 -1.10 8.17 -18.54
N ALA A 142 -0.01 8.38 -19.26
CA ALA A 142 1.07 7.40 -19.38
C ALA A 142 1.79 7.14 -18.05
N ASN A 143 1.65 8.05 -17.08
CA ASN A 143 2.15 7.91 -15.71
C ASN A 143 1.16 7.22 -14.76
N ASN A 144 0.02 6.71 -15.24
CA ASN A 144 -0.89 5.90 -14.42
C ASN A 144 -0.11 4.79 -13.68
N SER A 145 -0.35 4.66 -12.38
CA SER A 145 0.36 3.71 -11.51
C SER A 145 0.40 2.28 -12.05
N ALA A 146 -0.69 1.79 -12.65
CA ALA A 146 -0.75 0.46 -13.25
C ALA A 146 0.14 0.31 -14.50
N TYR A 147 0.31 1.39 -15.28
CA TYR A 147 1.17 1.40 -16.46
C TYR A 147 2.65 1.44 -16.06
N VAL A 148 2.98 2.27 -15.07
CA VAL A 148 4.32 2.38 -14.48
C VAL A 148 4.75 1.05 -13.88
N ASP A 149 3.84 0.37 -13.16
CA ASP A 149 4.05 -0.95 -12.57
C ASP A 149 4.34 -2.02 -13.62
N GLY A 150 3.44 -2.15 -14.61
CA GLY A 150 3.60 -3.13 -15.67
C GLY A 150 4.83 -2.91 -16.53
N PHE A 151 5.22 -1.65 -16.79
CA PHE A 151 6.41 -1.36 -17.56
C PHE A 151 7.69 -1.69 -16.78
N PHE A 152 7.77 -1.40 -15.48
CA PHE A 152 8.94 -1.78 -14.70
C PHE A 152 9.03 -3.29 -14.49
N SER A 153 7.90 -3.97 -14.29
CA SER A 153 7.81 -5.43 -14.28
C SER A 153 8.41 -6.03 -15.56
N TYR A 154 8.11 -5.46 -16.72
CA TYR A 154 8.75 -5.81 -17.98
C TYR A 154 10.27 -5.55 -17.99
N LEU A 155 10.74 -4.38 -17.51
CA LEU A 155 12.17 -4.05 -17.48
C LEU A 155 12.98 -5.04 -16.63
N THR A 156 12.46 -5.44 -15.47
CA THR A 156 13.14 -6.42 -14.59
C THR A 156 13.24 -7.80 -15.27
N SER A 157 12.20 -8.23 -15.99
CA SER A 157 12.24 -9.45 -16.81
C SER A 157 13.26 -9.35 -17.94
N MET A 158 13.37 -8.18 -18.60
CA MET A 158 14.38 -7.97 -19.64
C MET A 158 15.80 -8.08 -19.10
N MET A 159 16.05 -7.65 -17.86
CA MET A 159 17.33 -7.88 -17.20
C MET A 159 17.58 -9.37 -16.93
N HIS A 160 16.56 -10.10 -16.50
CA HIS A 160 16.66 -11.54 -16.29
C HIS A 160 17.06 -12.25 -17.59
N GLU A 161 16.38 -11.93 -18.69
CA GLU A 161 16.60 -12.55 -20.01
C GLU A 161 17.93 -12.18 -20.67
N ASN A 162 18.38 -10.92 -20.54
CA ASN A 162 19.52 -10.40 -21.33
C ASN A 162 20.81 -10.26 -20.52
N HIS A 163 20.71 -10.12 -19.18
CA HIS A 163 21.85 -9.83 -18.30
C HIS A 163 22.06 -10.90 -17.22
N GLY A 164 21.27 -11.98 -17.23
CA GLY A 164 21.36 -13.05 -16.23
C GLY A 164 20.95 -12.60 -14.82
N TRP A 165 20.10 -11.57 -14.72
CA TRP A 165 19.64 -11.02 -13.45
C TRP A 165 18.55 -11.91 -12.82
N ILE A 166 18.96 -12.89 -12.01
CA ILE A 166 18.06 -13.89 -11.41
C ILE A 166 16.99 -13.32 -10.47
N HIS A 167 17.17 -12.08 -9.98
CA HIS A 167 16.23 -11.41 -9.09
C HIS A 167 15.08 -10.71 -9.84
N GLY A 168 15.17 -10.57 -11.17
CA GLY A 168 14.08 -10.01 -11.97
C GLY A 168 12.90 -10.97 -12.01
N VAL A 169 11.69 -10.44 -11.82
CA VAL A 169 10.45 -11.21 -11.94
C VAL A 169 10.17 -11.43 -13.42
N GLN A 170 9.93 -12.68 -13.83
CA GLN A 170 9.61 -12.96 -15.23
C GLN A 170 8.24 -12.38 -15.59
N TYR A 171 8.20 -11.66 -16.71
CA TYR A 171 7.01 -11.03 -17.27
C TYR A 171 6.55 -11.77 -18.53
N TYR A 172 5.25 -12.07 -18.60
CA TYR A 172 4.65 -12.88 -19.66
C TYR A 172 3.63 -12.13 -20.53
N GLY A 173 3.48 -10.83 -20.32
CA GLY A 173 2.56 -9.96 -21.06
C GLY A 173 1.71 -9.08 -20.16
N SER A 174 1.02 -8.12 -20.76
CA SER A 174 -0.01 -7.32 -20.09
C SER A 174 -1.08 -6.87 -21.07
N PHE A 175 -2.30 -6.69 -20.54
CA PHE A 175 -3.48 -6.30 -21.30
C PHE A 175 -4.36 -5.39 -20.44
N LEU A 176 -5.07 -4.44 -21.05
CA LEU A 176 -6.14 -3.71 -20.36
C LEU A 176 -7.46 -4.45 -20.54
N GLY A 177 -8.33 -4.37 -19.54
CA GLY A 177 -9.64 -4.99 -19.56
C GLY A 177 -10.57 -4.39 -18.53
N ILE A 178 -11.86 -4.69 -18.66
CA ILE A 178 -12.89 -4.33 -17.67
C ILE A 178 -13.23 -5.60 -16.92
N GLN A 179 -12.85 -5.66 -15.65
CA GLN A 179 -13.12 -6.80 -14.78
C GLN A 179 -14.54 -6.69 -14.24
N SER A 180 -15.34 -7.75 -14.36
CA SER A 180 -16.76 -7.71 -13.96
C SER A 180 -16.94 -7.42 -12.48
N ARG A 181 -16.06 -8.00 -11.65
CA ARG A 181 -15.95 -7.76 -10.21
C ARG A 181 -14.48 -7.64 -9.86
N PHE A 182 -14.04 -6.46 -9.48
CA PHE A 182 -12.69 -6.22 -8.98
C PHE A 182 -12.69 -6.33 -7.46
N ARG A 183 -11.84 -7.22 -6.92
CA ARG A 183 -11.74 -7.47 -5.48
C ARG A 183 -10.77 -6.48 -4.87
N TYR A 184 -11.22 -5.70 -3.90
CA TYR A 184 -10.43 -4.70 -3.17
C TYR A 184 -10.52 -4.98 -1.68
N ASN A 185 -9.38 -5.07 -0.99
CA ASN A 185 -9.36 -5.22 0.47
C ASN A 185 -9.70 -3.87 1.11
N VAL A 186 -10.78 -3.82 1.89
CA VAL A 186 -11.28 -2.62 2.57
C VAL A 186 -11.02 -2.65 4.07
N ALA A 187 -10.25 -3.62 4.59
CA ALA A 187 -10.06 -3.79 6.03
C ALA A 187 -9.60 -2.51 6.73
N ASP A 188 -8.57 -1.86 6.17
CA ASP A 188 -8.01 -0.61 6.71
C ASP A 188 -8.88 0.62 6.37
N ASP A 189 -9.77 0.50 5.38
CA ASP A 189 -10.57 1.61 4.85
C ASP A 189 -12.00 1.66 5.43
N ILE A 190 -12.46 0.59 6.08
CA ILE A 190 -13.87 0.43 6.45
C ILE A 190 -14.36 1.52 7.40
N ASP A 191 -13.50 1.98 8.31
CA ASP A 191 -13.77 3.06 9.26
C ASP A 191 -13.98 4.41 8.57
N PHE A 192 -13.36 4.61 7.40
CA PHE A 192 -13.60 5.81 6.59
C PHE A 192 -14.83 5.68 5.70
N LEU A 193 -15.23 4.46 5.38
CA LEU A 193 -16.35 4.15 4.51
C LEU A 193 -17.69 4.11 5.25
N GLU A 194 -17.69 3.78 6.55
CA GLU A 194 -18.92 3.63 7.35
C GLU A 194 -19.74 4.93 7.44
N ASP A 195 -19.06 6.06 7.59
CA ASP A 195 -19.69 7.38 7.68
C ASP A 195 -20.19 7.91 6.31
N SER A 196 -19.86 7.22 5.22
CA SER A 196 -20.20 7.66 3.87
C SER A 196 -21.64 7.27 3.50
N GLU A 197 -22.52 8.27 3.45
CA GLU A 197 -23.89 8.11 2.92
C GLU A 197 -23.87 7.62 1.45
N TYR A 198 -22.82 7.97 0.70
CA TYR A 198 -22.63 7.45 -0.66
C TYR A 198 -22.35 5.95 -0.64
N PHE A 199 -21.45 5.49 0.25
CA PHE A 199 -21.05 4.10 0.31
C PHE A 199 -22.25 3.20 0.61
N SER A 200 -22.97 3.48 1.70
CA SER A 200 -24.15 2.73 2.14
C SER A 200 -25.27 2.63 1.08
N LYS A 201 -25.53 3.71 0.32
CA LYS A 201 -26.58 3.73 -0.71
C LYS A 201 -26.24 2.96 -1.99
N ASN A 202 -24.96 2.72 -2.24
CA ASN A 202 -24.48 2.14 -3.49
C ASN A 202 -24.01 0.68 -3.37
N ILE A 203 -24.02 0.11 -2.15
CA ILE A 203 -23.91 -1.34 -1.93
C ILE A 203 -24.97 -2.06 -2.77
N SER A 204 -24.58 -3.15 -3.42
CA SER A 204 -25.37 -3.94 -4.38
C SER A 204 -25.76 -3.23 -5.68
N LYS A 205 -25.49 -1.93 -5.84
CA LYS A 205 -25.63 -1.21 -7.11
C LYS A 205 -24.31 -1.20 -7.89
N TYR A 206 -23.25 -0.69 -7.26
CA TYR A 206 -21.95 -0.48 -7.90
C TYR A 206 -20.83 -1.36 -7.34
N PHE A 207 -21.03 -1.91 -6.15
CA PHE A 207 -20.11 -2.83 -5.52
C PHE A 207 -20.85 -3.70 -4.51
N ASP A 208 -20.35 -4.91 -4.28
CA ASP A 208 -20.81 -5.82 -3.23
C ASP A 208 -19.77 -5.89 -2.10
N LEU A 209 -20.16 -6.27 -0.89
CA LEU A 209 -19.27 -6.51 0.25
C LEU A 209 -19.33 -8.00 0.62
N ASP A 210 -18.20 -8.60 1.01
CA ASP A 210 -18.23 -9.94 1.62
C ASP A 210 -18.95 -9.96 2.97
N ASP A 211 -19.21 -11.17 3.46
CA ASP A 211 -20.01 -11.39 4.66
C ASP A 211 -19.34 -10.76 5.89
N GLU A 212 -18.01 -10.84 6.02
CA GLU A 212 -17.25 -10.18 7.08
C GLU A 212 -17.37 -8.65 7.01
N ALA A 213 -17.08 -8.04 5.86
CA ALA A 213 -17.16 -6.58 5.68
C ALA A 213 -18.58 -6.06 5.91
N PHE A 214 -19.59 -6.80 5.44
CA PHE A 214 -20.99 -6.45 5.62
C PHE A 214 -21.43 -6.56 7.09
N ALA A 215 -20.96 -7.58 7.82
CA ALA A 215 -21.25 -7.75 9.24
C ALA A 215 -20.65 -6.62 10.06
N LEU A 216 -19.37 -6.27 9.83
CA LEU A 216 -18.68 -5.20 10.55
C LEU A 216 -19.33 -3.85 10.30
N PHE A 217 -19.64 -3.54 9.04
CA PHE A 217 -20.34 -2.32 8.65
C PHE A 217 -21.68 -2.16 9.40
N ASN A 218 -22.45 -3.24 9.52
CA ASN A 218 -23.73 -3.23 10.25
C ASN A 218 -23.57 -3.16 11.77
N GLN A 219 -22.50 -3.75 12.32
CA GLN A 219 -22.21 -3.72 13.75
C GLN A 219 -21.82 -2.31 14.21
N LYS A 220 -20.95 -1.63 13.46
CA LYS A 220 -20.49 -0.27 13.76
C LYS A 220 -21.54 0.81 13.50
N SER A 221 -22.45 0.59 12.54
CA SER A 221 -23.61 1.47 12.26
C SER A 221 -24.65 1.58 13.40
N GLY A 222 -24.49 0.84 14.50
CA GLY A 222 -25.23 0.97 15.76
C GLY A 222 -26.70 0.50 15.75
N PRO A 223 -27.31 0.17 16.92
CA PRO A 223 -28.72 -0.26 17.02
C PRO A 223 -29.75 0.84 16.70
N GLY A 224 -29.31 2.03 16.27
CA GLY A 224 -30.10 3.25 16.20
C GLY A 224 -30.47 3.73 14.79
N SER A 225 -29.90 3.18 13.72
CA SER A 225 -30.26 3.62 12.36
C SER A 225 -31.58 2.98 11.92
N ARG A 226 -32.69 3.61 12.32
CA ARG A 226 -34.06 3.30 11.87
C ARG A 226 -34.29 3.49 10.36
N ARG A 227 -33.27 3.83 9.57
CA ARG A 227 -33.43 4.25 8.17
C ARG A 227 -33.25 3.13 7.14
N ASN A 228 -32.73 1.96 7.53
CA ASN A 228 -32.38 0.91 6.56
C ASN A 228 -32.87 -0.50 6.95
N ARG A 229 -34.02 -0.60 7.62
CA ARG A 229 -34.74 -1.88 7.73
C ARG A 229 -35.88 -1.89 6.74
N ASP A 230 -36.01 -2.99 5.99
CA ASP A 230 -37.24 -3.26 5.27
C ASP A 230 -38.42 -3.19 6.22
N LYS A 231 -39.52 -2.60 5.75
CA LYS A 231 -40.73 -2.43 6.55
C LYS A 231 -41.25 -3.82 6.92
N LEU A 232 -41.23 -4.17 8.20
CA LEU A 232 -41.84 -5.40 8.71
C LEU A 232 -43.32 -5.43 8.28
N MET A 233 -43.62 -6.31 7.31
CA MET A 233 -44.99 -6.59 6.89
C MET A 233 -45.53 -7.67 7.83
N ILE A 234 -46.18 -7.24 8.92
CA ILE A 234 -46.98 -8.14 9.74
C ILE A 234 -48.23 -8.45 8.91
N VAL A 235 -48.26 -9.64 8.31
CA VAL A 235 -49.48 -10.18 7.72
C VAL A 235 -50.32 -10.69 8.89
N GLU A 236 -51.45 -10.02 9.16
CA GLU A 236 -52.46 -10.51 10.09
C GLU A 236 -53.16 -11.73 9.49
N ASP A 237 -52.46 -12.86 9.47
CA ASP A 237 -53.04 -14.20 9.51
C ASP A 237 -51.91 -15.21 9.31
N GLU A 238 -51.46 -15.80 10.42
CA GLU A 238 -51.24 -17.23 10.59
C GLU A 238 -50.64 -17.44 12.00
N THR A 239 -51.29 -18.26 12.80
CA THR A 239 -50.78 -18.70 14.10
C THR A 239 -49.45 -19.43 13.90
N ILE A 240 -48.34 -18.76 14.24
CA ILE A 240 -47.02 -19.38 14.25
C ILE A 240 -46.96 -20.30 15.48
N ASP A 241 -46.92 -21.60 15.22
CA ASP A 241 -46.65 -22.63 16.23
C ASP A 241 -45.17 -22.52 16.65
N LEU A 242 -44.93 -21.81 17.75
CA LEU A 242 -43.62 -21.79 18.40
C LEU A 242 -43.47 -23.14 19.11
N GLY A 243 -42.90 -24.12 18.42
CA GLY A 243 -42.65 -25.47 18.93
C GLY A 243 -41.81 -25.45 20.21
N ILE A 244 -42.47 -25.21 21.34
CA ILE A 244 -41.92 -25.36 22.68
C ILE A 244 -42.11 -26.84 23.03
N GLU A 245 -41.03 -27.61 22.94
CA GLU A 245 -40.99 -28.96 23.51
C GLU A 245 -41.05 -28.84 25.04
N GLU A 246 -42.15 -29.29 25.64
CA GLU A 246 -42.26 -29.46 27.09
C GLU A 246 -41.27 -30.53 27.56
N LEU A 247 -40.31 -30.14 28.39
CA LEU A 247 -39.40 -31.05 29.07
C LEU A 247 -40.18 -31.84 30.14
N ASP A 248 -40.19 -33.16 29.98
CA ASP A 248 -40.86 -34.14 30.84
C ASP A 248 -40.18 -34.21 32.23
N ASP A 249 -40.87 -33.71 33.25
CA ASP A 249 -40.45 -33.76 34.65
C ASP A 249 -40.71 -35.16 35.24
N THR A 250 -39.86 -36.13 34.90
CA THR A 250 -39.72 -37.34 35.71
C THR A 250 -38.26 -37.76 35.90
N MET A 251 -37.89 -37.92 37.18
CA MET A 251 -36.68 -38.57 37.73
C MET A 251 -35.47 -37.67 38.08
N ALA A 252 -35.54 -36.93 39.20
CA ALA A 252 -34.40 -36.83 40.11
C ALA A 252 -34.82 -36.45 41.54
N SER A 253 -34.30 -37.23 42.47
CA SER A 253 -34.47 -37.20 43.92
C SER A 253 -33.65 -36.10 44.60
N THR A 254 -34.20 -35.52 45.68
CA THR A 254 -33.53 -34.96 46.87
C THR A 254 -32.50 -33.82 46.72
N HIS A 255 -32.86 -32.58 47.08
CA HIS A 255 -32.53 -31.98 48.39
C HIS A 255 -33.10 -30.54 48.56
N ASP A 256 -33.88 -30.41 49.62
CA ASP A 256 -34.24 -29.27 50.47
C ASP A 256 -33.61 -27.86 50.25
N VAL A 257 -34.46 -26.83 50.15
CA VAL A 257 -34.69 -25.73 51.12
C VAL A 257 -35.26 -24.52 50.36
N GLY A 258 -36.49 -24.13 50.72
CA GLY A 258 -37.25 -23.10 50.02
C GLY A 258 -37.06 -21.68 50.51
N VAL A 259 -37.56 -20.72 49.73
CA VAL A 259 -38.34 -19.57 50.21
C VAL A 259 -39.42 -19.28 49.18
N VAL A 260 -40.64 -19.16 49.68
CA VAL A 260 -41.90 -19.15 48.95
C VAL A 260 -42.32 -17.70 48.74
N SER A 261 -42.79 -17.38 47.52
CA SER A 261 -44.06 -16.68 47.25
C SER A 261 -44.19 -15.18 47.64
N ASN A 262 -44.97 -14.33 46.99
CA ASN A 262 -46.14 -14.44 46.12
C ASN A 262 -46.26 -13.08 45.39
N VAL A 263 -46.52 -13.01 44.07
CA VAL A 263 -47.86 -13.05 43.44
C VAL A 263 -48.68 -11.83 43.92
N SER A 264 -49.17 -10.92 43.07
CA SER A 264 -50.07 -11.21 41.96
C SER A 264 -50.49 -9.94 41.20
N SER A 265 -50.71 -10.10 39.89
CA SER A 265 -51.87 -9.67 39.06
C SER A 265 -52.36 -8.19 39.14
N SER A 266 -52.75 -7.51 38.07
CA SER A 266 -53.44 -7.92 36.84
C SER A 266 -53.70 -6.68 35.97
N GLU A 267 -53.72 -6.91 34.65
CA GLU A 267 -54.67 -6.35 33.66
C GLU A 267 -54.64 -4.85 33.31
N THR A 268 -54.16 -4.59 32.08
CA THR A 268 -54.50 -3.48 31.16
C THR A 268 -55.95 -3.64 30.62
N PRO A 269 -56.54 -2.79 29.75
CA PRO A 269 -56.08 -1.54 29.08
C PRO A 269 -57.15 -0.41 29.05
N VAL A 270 -56.84 0.82 28.59
CA VAL A 270 -57.76 1.67 27.79
C VAL A 270 -56.96 2.76 27.06
N VAL A 271 -57.21 2.86 25.75
CA VAL A 271 -56.76 3.85 24.76
C VAL A 271 -57.49 5.19 24.95
N ASN A 272 -56.82 6.33 24.76
CA ASN A 272 -57.33 7.46 23.96
C ASN A 272 -56.29 8.57 23.75
N GLU A 273 -56.43 9.20 22.59
CA GLU A 273 -55.53 10.10 21.87
C GLU A 273 -55.50 11.55 22.39
N ASP A 274 -54.50 12.28 21.87
CA ASP A 274 -54.46 13.70 21.53
C ASP A 274 -54.13 14.80 22.58
N THR A 275 -52.85 15.20 22.53
CA THR A 275 -52.30 16.58 22.33
C THR A 275 -52.75 17.73 23.30
N PRO A 276 -52.25 18.98 23.14
CA PRO A 276 -51.20 19.55 24.01
C PRO A 276 -51.66 20.80 24.77
N GLU A 277 -51.09 21.11 25.95
CA GLU A 277 -50.84 22.51 26.34
C GLU A 277 -49.99 22.65 27.61
N LEU A 278 -49.11 23.66 27.54
CA LEU A 278 -48.33 24.24 28.61
C LEU A 278 -49.24 24.77 29.74
N LEU A 279 -48.76 24.74 30.99
CA LEU A 279 -48.71 25.93 31.85
C LEU A 279 -47.95 25.69 33.17
N ASP A 280 -46.90 26.50 33.27
CA ASP A 280 -46.22 27.09 34.41
C ASP A 280 -47.02 27.28 35.73
N ILE A 281 -46.42 26.86 36.85
CA ILE A 281 -46.52 27.39 38.23
C ILE A 281 -45.18 26.98 38.88
N GLY A 282 -44.28 27.81 39.40
CA GLY A 282 -44.41 29.05 40.15
C GLY A 282 -43.92 28.81 41.59
N ALA A 283 -42.85 29.49 42.03
CA ALA A 283 -42.44 29.81 43.43
C ALA A 283 -40.91 30.02 43.50
N GLU A 284 -40.41 31.25 43.63
CA GLU A 284 -40.16 32.01 44.89
C GLU A 284 -38.79 31.68 45.54
N THR A 285 -37.81 32.59 45.41
CA THR A 285 -37.20 33.46 46.48
C THR A 285 -36.22 32.67 47.40
N GLU A 286 -35.08 33.14 47.92
CA GLU A 286 -34.39 34.43 48.01
C GLU A 286 -33.07 34.25 48.85
N TYR A 287 -32.22 35.30 48.85
CA TYR A 287 -31.23 35.75 49.89
C TYR A 287 -29.88 35.00 50.10
N THR A 288 -28.73 35.52 49.59
CA THR A 288 -27.76 36.59 50.08
C THR A 288 -26.61 36.08 50.97
N ALA A 289 -25.34 36.23 50.54
CA ALA A 289 -24.34 37.28 50.90
C ALA A 289 -23.87 37.23 52.38
N GLU A 290 -22.58 37.10 52.69
CA GLU A 290 -21.64 38.23 52.85
C GLU A 290 -20.13 37.82 52.81
N THR A 291 -19.33 38.86 52.53
CA THR A 291 -17.87 39.07 52.41
C THR A 291 -17.01 39.04 53.69
N ARG A 292 -15.65 38.95 53.58
CA ARG A 292 -14.65 39.95 54.10
C ARG A 292 -13.16 39.60 53.87
N GLU A 293 -12.34 40.67 53.80
CA GLU A 293 -10.89 40.82 53.48
C GLU A 293 -9.90 40.73 54.67
N ARG A 294 -8.58 40.51 54.42
CA ARG A 294 -7.39 41.42 54.61
C ARG A 294 -6.00 40.71 54.60
N ALA A 295 -4.97 41.41 54.10
CA ALA A 295 -3.54 41.05 53.86
C ALA A 295 -2.57 41.42 55.05
N PRO A 296 -1.24 41.71 54.93
CA PRO A 296 -0.02 41.15 54.23
C PRO A 296 1.26 41.03 55.15
N SER A 297 2.45 40.63 54.64
CA SER A 297 3.78 41.03 55.21
C SER A 297 5.00 40.83 54.28
N ASP A 298 5.99 41.72 54.43
CA ASP A 298 7.20 42.06 53.63
C ASP A 298 8.53 41.41 54.10
N SER A 299 9.59 41.37 53.25
CA SER A 299 10.96 41.93 53.51
C SER A 299 12.12 41.46 52.58
N SER A 300 12.66 42.41 51.80
CA SER A 300 14.06 42.94 51.64
C SER A 300 15.35 42.12 51.35
N ASP A 301 16.01 42.51 50.23
CA ASP A 301 17.44 42.89 49.91
C ASP A 301 18.70 42.12 50.40
N ASP A 302 19.63 41.79 49.47
CA ASP A 302 21.02 42.36 49.34
C ASP A 302 21.75 41.77 48.08
N SER A 303 22.95 42.27 47.78
CA SER A 303 23.56 42.54 46.48
C SER A 303 24.99 41.97 46.33
N SER A 304 25.51 42.01 45.08
CA SER A 304 26.92 42.16 44.64
C SER A 304 27.75 40.96 44.05
N ILE A 305 28.10 41.12 42.76
CA ILE A 305 29.44 41.02 42.09
C ILE A 305 30.01 39.65 41.57
N SER A 306 29.85 39.43 40.25
CA SER A 306 30.80 39.16 39.12
C SER A 306 31.61 37.85 38.87
N ASN A 307 31.59 37.46 37.56
CA ASN A 307 32.54 36.72 36.68
C ASN A 307 32.60 35.16 36.82
N SER A 308 32.63 34.31 35.78
CA SER A 308 33.06 34.42 34.35
C SER A 308 32.58 33.22 33.47
N GLU A 309 32.35 33.50 32.17
CA GLU A 309 32.63 32.67 30.94
C GLU A 309 31.85 31.33 30.74
N SER A 310 30.85 31.29 29.84
CA SER A 310 30.89 30.96 28.38
C SER A 310 31.14 29.45 28.13
N ASP A 311 30.31 28.69 27.40
CA ASP A 311 29.77 28.96 26.07
C ASP A 311 28.32 28.51 25.86
N ASP A 312 27.60 29.37 25.17
CA ASP A 312 26.31 29.18 24.54
C ASP A 312 26.37 28.15 23.41
N ASP A 313 25.34 27.30 23.30
CA ASP A 313 24.76 26.98 22.00
C ASP A 313 23.25 26.72 22.19
N ASP A 314 22.52 27.82 22.44
CA ASP A 314 21.06 27.85 22.43
C ASP A 314 20.58 27.62 20.99
N ASN A 315 20.43 26.34 20.61
CA ASN A 315 19.62 25.96 19.45
C ASN A 315 18.15 26.25 19.78
N ALA A 316 17.71 27.47 19.46
CA ALA A 316 16.30 27.84 19.46
C ALA A 316 15.54 26.88 18.52
N ALA A 317 14.83 25.92 19.09
CA ALA A 317 14.01 24.97 18.35
C ALA A 317 12.88 25.74 17.63
N ASN A 318 13.00 25.86 16.31
CA ASN A 318 11.95 26.44 15.49
C ASN A 318 10.73 25.50 15.49
N LYS A 319 9.66 25.91 16.17
CA LYS A 319 8.39 25.18 16.22
C LYS A 319 7.48 25.63 15.09
N CYS A 320 6.76 24.67 14.50
CA CYS A 320 5.69 24.98 13.58
C CYS A 320 4.44 25.39 14.35
N ASP A 321 3.84 26.53 13.99
CA ASP A 321 2.63 27.04 14.64
C ASP A 321 1.38 26.22 14.29
N GLU A 322 1.41 25.46 13.19
CA GLU A 322 0.27 24.63 12.75
C GLU A 322 0.31 23.21 13.31
N CYS A 323 1.43 22.47 13.15
CA CYS A 323 1.54 21.11 13.69
C CYS A 323 2.21 20.97 15.06
N GLY A 324 2.67 22.07 15.68
CA GLY A 324 3.41 22.04 16.95
C GLY A 324 4.73 21.26 16.91
N CYS A 325 5.10 20.76 15.75
CA CYS A 325 6.23 19.91 15.48
C CYS A 325 7.53 20.72 15.58
N GLU A 326 8.52 20.18 16.31
CA GLU A 326 9.86 20.75 16.36
C GLU A 326 10.54 20.54 15.01
N VAL A 327 10.87 21.62 14.32
CA VAL A 327 11.52 21.55 13.02
C VAL A 327 13.03 21.51 13.26
N VAL A 328 13.62 20.38 12.91
CA VAL A 328 15.05 20.07 13.12
C VAL A 328 16.00 20.95 12.29
N SER A 329 15.47 21.74 11.35
CA SER A 329 16.24 22.70 10.57
C SER A 329 15.40 23.87 10.07
N ALA A 330 15.90 25.09 10.24
CA ALA A 330 15.30 26.32 9.73
C ALA A 330 15.06 26.32 8.21
N LYS A 331 15.77 25.47 7.45
CA LYS A 331 15.58 25.32 5.99
C LYS A 331 14.19 24.82 5.60
N TYR A 332 13.50 24.12 6.51
CA TYR A 332 12.17 23.53 6.26
C TYR A 332 11.02 24.31 6.89
N ILE A 333 11.30 25.55 7.35
CA ILE A 333 10.29 26.49 7.83
C ILE A 333 9.98 27.48 6.71
N THR A 334 8.69 27.67 6.45
CA THR A 334 8.16 28.77 5.64
C THR A 334 7.42 29.72 6.57
N GLU A 335 7.81 31.00 6.60
CA GLU A 335 7.07 32.02 7.34
C GLU A 335 6.00 32.66 6.45
N VAL A 336 4.75 32.64 6.90
CA VAL A 336 3.63 33.36 6.26
C VAL A 336 2.84 34.10 7.33
N ASP A 337 2.64 35.41 7.15
CA ASP A 337 1.90 36.27 8.09
C ASP A 337 2.37 36.19 9.56
N GLY A 338 3.68 36.07 9.76
CA GLY A 338 4.28 35.97 11.10
C GLY A 338 4.09 34.63 11.81
N LYS A 339 3.60 33.61 11.09
CA LYS A 339 3.51 32.21 11.55
C LYS A 339 4.51 31.33 10.81
N SER A 340 5.13 30.40 11.54
CA SER A 340 6.10 29.43 11.03
C SER A 340 5.41 28.12 10.63
N TYR A 341 5.48 27.76 9.36
CA TYR A 341 4.92 26.52 8.81
C TYR A 341 6.05 25.56 8.47
N CYS A 342 6.01 24.32 8.98
CA CYS A 342 6.89 23.28 8.48
C CYS A 342 6.48 22.92 7.04
N GLY A 343 7.39 22.35 6.25
CA GLY A 343 7.10 21.93 4.86
C GLY A 343 5.94 20.93 4.68
N GLY A 344 5.34 20.41 5.76
CA GLY A 344 4.11 19.62 5.73
C GLY A 344 2.81 20.43 5.91
N CYS A 345 2.88 21.67 6.38
CA CYS A 345 1.72 22.51 6.68
C CYS A 345 1.48 23.52 5.55
N LYS A 346 0.23 23.63 5.06
CA LYS A 346 -0.15 24.65 4.08
C LYS A 346 -0.70 25.90 4.82
N PRO A 347 -0.25 27.13 4.50
CA PRO A 347 -1.00 28.34 4.85
C PRO A 347 -2.32 28.34 4.05
N SER A 348 -3.45 28.50 4.73
CA SER A 348 -4.77 28.08 4.26
C SER A 348 -5.37 28.91 3.10
N SER A 349 -5.91 28.20 2.11
CA SER A 349 -7.18 28.44 1.41
C SER A 349 -7.36 27.40 0.29
N ALA A 350 -7.39 26.13 0.69
CA ALA A 350 -7.95 25.03 -0.07
C ALA A 350 -8.21 23.91 0.93
N GLU A 351 -9.48 23.64 1.22
CA GLU A 351 -9.88 22.41 1.90
C GLU A 351 -9.56 21.24 0.97
N GLY A 352 -8.34 20.74 1.09
CA GLY A 352 -7.97 19.42 0.65
C GLY A 352 -8.23 18.49 1.83
N ASP A 353 -9.24 17.66 1.67
CA ASP A 353 -9.56 16.47 2.46
C ASP A 353 -8.35 15.51 2.43
N ASP A 354 -7.29 15.83 3.20
CA ASP A 354 -6.07 15.03 3.40
C ASP A 354 -6.39 14.03 4.53
N SER A 355 -7.27 13.08 4.21
CA SER A 355 -7.57 11.92 5.07
C SER A 355 -7.34 10.65 4.27
N SER A 356 -6.06 10.28 4.18
CA SER A 356 -5.63 8.90 3.98
C SER A 356 -4.65 8.61 5.12
N ASP A 357 -5.21 8.25 6.27
CA ASP A 357 -4.42 7.80 7.40
C ASP A 357 -3.98 6.37 7.07
N TYR A 358 -2.77 6.24 6.54
CA TYR A 358 -2.10 4.96 6.40
C TYR A 358 -1.60 4.56 7.78
N THR A 359 -2.33 3.73 8.49
CA THR A 359 -1.81 3.10 9.69
C THR A 359 -0.58 2.27 9.32
N ASP A 360 0.50 2.53 10.04
CA ASP A 360 1.67 1.66 10.06
C ASP A 360 1.20 0.30 10.58
N TYR A 361 1.85 -0.77 10.12
CA TYR A 361 1.52 -2.14 10.47
C TYR A 361 1.59 -2.34 11.99
N THR A 362 0.46 -2.17 12.67
CA THR A 362 0.28 -2.73 14.00
C THR A 362 -0.07 -4.19 13.81
N GLU A 363 0.76 -5.06 14.40
CA GLU A 363 0.45 -6.46 14.59
C GLU A 363 -0.99 -6.64 15.13
N ASP A 364 -1.66 -7.68 14.64
CA ASP A 364 -3.01 -8.17 14.96
C ASP A 364 -4.18 -7.58 14.13
N ASP A 365 -4.34 -8.05 12.88
CA ASP A 365 -5.46 -8.94 12.48
C ASP A 365 -5.44 -9.23 10.98
N ASP A 366 -5.38 -10.51 10.60
CA ASP A 366 -5.65 -11.03 9.24
C ASP A 366 -7.15 -10.87 8.86
N GLU A 367 -7.82 -9.78 9.28
CA GLU A 367 -9.21 -9.51 8.90
C GLU A 367 -9.24 -9.03 7.44
N LYS A 368 -9.16 -9.98 6.52
CA LYS A 368 -9.42 -9.72 5.11
C LYS A 368 -10.90 -9.41 4.93
N MET A 369 -11.18 -8.19 4.50
CA MET A 369 -12.53 -7.73 4.19
C MET A 369 -12.54 -7.22 2.77
N PHE A 370 -13.43 -7.71 1.92
CA PHE A 370 -13.41 -7.41 0.50
C PHE A 370 -14.65 -6.65 0.02
N ALA A 371 -14.41 -5.62 -0.77
CA ALA A 371 -15.39 -5.02 -1.66
C ALA A 371 -15.18 -5.52 -3.10
N TYR A 372 -16.26 -5.83 -3.80
CA TYR A 372 -16.28 -6.29 -5.19
C TYR A 372 -16.84 -5.21 -6.09
N LEU A 373 -15.98 -4.40 -6.70
CA LEU A 373 -16.36 -3.26 -7.54
C LEU A 373 -16.79 -3.73 -8.94
N HIS A 374 -17.96 -3.29 -9.39
CA HIS A 374 -18.54 -3.70 -10.67
C HIS A 374 -17.90 -2.99 -11.87
N ASP A 375 -17.68 -3.73 -12.95
CA ASP A 375 -17.18 -3.22 -14.25
C ASP A 375 -15.96 -2.30 -14.13
N PHE A 376 -14.95 -2.75 -13.39
CA PHE A 376 -13.82 -1.92 -13.01
C PHE A 376 -12.67 -2.04 -14.03
N PRO A 377 -12.10 -0.93 -14.53
CA PRO A 377 -11.01 -0.97 -15.49
C PRO A 377 -9.68 -1.33 -14.82
N VAL A 378 -9.00 -2.34 -15.36
CA VAL A 378 -7.73 -2.88 -14.83
C VAL A 378 -6.69 -3.08 -15.94
N GLN A 379 -5.42 -3.03 -15.56
CA GLN A 379 -4.33 -3.64 -16.30
C GLN A 379 -4.00 -5.00 -15.70
N LEU A 380 -4.14 -6.05 -16.50
CA LEU A 380 -3.65 -7.38 -16.17
C LEU A 380 -2.16 -7.44 -16.46
N ILE A 381 -1.35 -7.84 -15.48
CA ILE A 381 0.09 -8.06 -15.63
C ILE A 381 0.36 -9.54 -15.33
N PHE A 382 0.86 -10.27 -16.32
CA PHE A 382 1.13 -11.70 -16.21
C PHE A 382 2.60 -11.89 -15.82
N GLN A 383 2.84 -12.55 -14.70
CA GLN A 383 4.16 -12.68 -14.08
C GLN A 383 4.40 -14.11 -13.59
N GLU A 384 5.64 -14.46 -13.29
CA GLU A 384 5.91 -15.70 -12.56
C GLU A 384 5.26 -15.69 -11.18
N ARG A 385 4.70 -16.85 -10.80
CA ARG A 385 4.19 -17.06 -9.45
C ARG A 385 5.35 -17.35 -8.51
N CYS A 386 5.58 -16.45 -7.55
CA CYS A 386 6.50 -16.67 -6.44
C CYS A 386 5.91 -17.63 -5.39
N GLU A 387 6.75 -18.10 -4.47
CA GLU A 387 6.35 -19.12 -3.47
C GLU A 387 5.78 -18.52 -2.19
N GLY A 388 6.12 -17.27 -1.86
CA GLY A 388 5.62 -16.55 -0.69
C GLY A 388 6.28 -15.19 -0.54
N THR A 389 5.91 -14.44 0.50
CA THR A 389 6.51 -13.13 0.83
C THR A 389 7.65 -13.28 1.83
N PHE A 390 8.46 -12.23 1.98
CA PHE A 390 9.47 -12.14 3.02
C PHE A 390 8.81 -11.93 4.39
N ASP A 391 7.69 -11.22 4.41
CA ASP A 391 6.85 -11.03 5.60
C ASP A 391 6.39 -12.36 6.19
N GLU A 392 5.79 -13.24 5.39
CA GLU A 392 5.38 -14.59 5.83
C GLU A 392 6.53 -15.37 6.48
N LEU A 393 7.76 -15.22 5.95
CA LEU A 393 8.94 -15.87 6.50
C LEU A 393 9.39 -15.29 7.85
N LEU A 394 9.13 -14.00 8.09
CA LEU A 394 9.44 -13.32 9.35
C LEU A 394 8.38 -13.61 10.41
N VAL A 395 7.10 -13.47 10.07
CA VAL A 395 5.95 -13.76 10.94
C VAL A 395 5.99 -15.21 11.42
N SER A 396 6.22 -16.17 10.51
CA SER A 396 6.36 -17.59 10.85
C SER A 396 7.67 -17.94 11.57
N ARG A 397 8.56 -16.96 11.80
CA ARG A 397 9.92 -17.12 12.35
C ARG A 397 10.72 -18.21 11.63
N ALA A 398 10.52 -18.33 10.31
CA ALA A 398 11.15 -19.35 9.48
C ALA A 398 12.62 -19.04 9.13
N LEU A 399 13.12 -17.85 9.44
CA LEU A 399 14.48 -17.40 9.15
C LEU A 399 15.29 -17.16 10.42
N SER A 400 16.43 -17.82 10.51
CA SER A 400 17.46 -17.48 11.50
C SER A 400 18.11 -16.13 11.18
N PRO A 401 18.74 -15.44 12.15
CA PRO A 401 19.40 -14.15 11.90
C PRO A 401 20.44 -14.17 10.78
N LYS A 402 21.12 -15.31 10.58
CA LYS A 402 22.06 -15.52 9.47
C LYS A 402 21.35 -15.56 8.11
N GLN A 403 20.20 -16.23 8.05
CA GLN A 403 19.37 -16.29 6.84
C GLN A 403 18.76 -14.92 6.54
N THR A 404 18.25 -14.22 7.56
CA THR A 404 17.74 -12.84 7.42
C THR A 404 18.83 -11.91 6.92
N THR A 405 20.05 -11.96 7.47
CA THR A 405 21.17 -11.15 6.97
C THR A 405 21.51 -11.45 5.50
N ALA A 406 21.43 -12.71 5.06
CA ALA A 406 21.65 -13.07 3.66
C ALA A 406 20.52 -12.59 2.74
N ALA A 407 19.27 -12.65 3.20
CA ALA A 407 18.11 -12.09 2.51
C ALA A 407 18.25 -10.56 2.33
N LEU A 408 18.58 -9.85 3.41
CA LEU A 408 18.82 -8.40 3.37
C LEU A 408 19.94 -8.03 2.40
N PHE A 409 21.02 -8.82 2.32
CA PHE A 409 22.04 -8.60 1.31
C PHE A 409 21.46 -8.70 -0.11
N GLN A 410 20.66 -9.75 -0.40
CA GLN A 410 20.01 -9.91 -1.70
C GLN A 410 19.09 -8.72 -2.02
N ILE A 411 18.30 -8.24 -1.07
CA ILE A 411 17.40 -7.09 -1.24
C ILE A 411 18.20 -5.81 -1.54
N LEU A 412 19.26 -5.54 -0.75
CA LEU A 412 20.11 -4.36 -0.94
C LEU A 412 20.85 -4.37 -2.28
N ILE A 413 21.34 -5.53 -2.74
CA ILE A 413 22.00 -5.61 -4.05
C ILE A 413 21.00 -5.44 -5.19
N ILE A 414 19.73 -5.82 -5.00
CA ILE A 414 18.67 -5.53 -5.97
C ILE A 414 18.45 -4.02 -6.09
N LEU A 415 18.23 -3.34 -4.96
CA LEU A 415 18.04 -1.89 -4.93
C LEU A 415 19.24 -1.15 -5.53
N ALA A 416 20.47 -1.51 -5.14
CA ALA A 416 21.68 -0.91 -5.68
C ALA A 416 21.80 -1.09 -7.21
N THR A 417 21.40 -2.26 -7.72
CA THR A 417 21.42 -2.56 -9.16
C THR A 417 20.37 -1.75 -9.91
N TYR A 418 19.14 -1.66 -9.40
CA TYR A 418 18.08 -0.86 -10.02
C TYR A 418 18.38 0.64 -9.97
N GLN A 419 18.97 1.12 -8.87
CA GLN A 419 19.47 2.50 -8.75
C GLN A 419 20.55 2.80 -9.79
N LYS A 420 21.51 1.89 -9.99
CA LYS A 420 22.55 2.03 -11.03
C LYS A 420 21.95 2.09 -12.42
N MET A 421 21.04 1.18 -12.75
CA MET A 421 20.57 0.98 -14.12
C MET A 421 19.48 1.96 -14.54
N PHE A 422 18.63 2.39 -13.61
CA PHE A 422 17.41 3.15 -13.90
C PHE A 422 17.18 4.36 -13.00
N SER A 423 18.10 4.75 -12.10
CA SER A 423 17.80 5.77 -11.08
C SER A 423 16.50 5.50 -10.32
N PHE A 424 16.33 4.23 -9.93
CA PHE A 424 15.10 3.70 -9.34
C PHE A 424 14.95 4.05 -7.85
N THR A 425 13.72 4.38 -7.46
CA THR A 425 13.21 4.38 -6.09
C THR A 425 11.87 3.65 -6.09
N HIS A 426 11.65 2.72 -5.18
CA HIS A 426 10.41 1.93 -5.06
C HIS A 426 9.27 2.74 -4.45
N ASN A 427 9.57 3.55 -3.41
CA ASN A 427 8.66 4.39 -2.62
C ASN A 427 7.63 3.67 -1.76
N ASP A 428 7.58 2.34 -1.82
CA ASP A 428 6.61 1.52 -1.07
C ASP A 428 7.20 0.14 -0.75
N LEU A 429 8.47 0.13 -0.34
CA LEU A 429 9.17 -1.11 -0.06
C LEU A 429 8.96 -1.52 1.40
N HIS A 430 8.09 -2.50 1.60
CA HIS A 430 7.87 -3.20 2.86
C HIS A 430 8.04 -4.71 2.67
N THR A 431 8.07 -5.48 3.76
CA THR A 431 8.29 -6.94 3.78
C THR A 431 7.35 -7.73 2.86
N ASN A 432 6.11 -7.29 2.67
CA ASN A 432 5.14 -7.93 1.76
C ASN A 432 5.45 -7.71 0.27
N ASN A 433 6.10 -6.60 -0.11
CA ASN A 433 6.52 -6.32 -1.49
C ASN A 433 7.86 -7.00 -1.87
N ILE A 434 8.33 -7.91 -1.02
CA ILE A 434 9.52 -8.72 -1.25
C ILE A 434 9.06 -10.18 -1.29
N MET A 435 9.14 -10.80 -2.46
CA MET A 435 8.79 -12.20 -2.64
C MET A 435 10.03 -13.07 -2.81
N TRP A 436 9.85 -14.40 -2.76
CA TRP A 436 10.93 -15.33 -3.01
C TRP A 436 10.51 -16.52 -3.89
N VAL A 437 11.51 -17.10 -4.56
CA VAL A 437 11.39 -18.36 -5.30
C VAL A 437 12.42 -19.37 -4.79
N LYS A 438 12.09 -20.67 -4.90
CA LYS A 438 13.00 -21.77 -4.55
C LYS A 438 14.19 -21.83 -5.50
N THR A 439 15.35 -22.20 -4.98
CA THR A 439 16.56 -22.46 -5.78
C THR A 439 17.41 -23.56 -5.18
N ASP A 440 18.06 -24.33 -6.06
CA ASP A 440 19.07 -25.33 -5.68
C ASP A 440 20.47 -24.72 -5.58
N LEU A 441 20.66 -23.46 -6.00
CA LEU A 441 21.94 -22.78 -5.88
C LEU A 441 22.28 -22.59 -4.41
N GLU A 442 23.41 -23.10 -3.94
CA GLU A 442 23.83 -22.86 -2.54
C GLU A 442 24.26 -21.40 -2.31
N HIS A 443 24.91 -20.79 -3.31
CA HIS A 443 25.46 -19.44 -3.25
C HIS A 443 25.24 -18.69 -4.56
N ILE A 444 25.07 -17.37 -4.46
CA ILE A 444 25.11 -16.43 -5.58
C ILE A 444 26.40 -15.65 -5.48
N GLN A 445 27.10 -15.47 -6.60
CA GLN A 445 28.25 -14.58 -6.66
C GLN A 445 27.89 -13.29 -7.39
N TYR A 446 28.31 -12.16 -6.83
CA TYR A 446 28.14 -10.85 -7.44
C TYR A 446 29.50 -10.19 -7.66
N LEU A 447 29.67 -9.47 -8.77
CA LEU A 447 30.72 -8.47 -8.92
C LEU A 447 30.07 -7.09 -8.97
N PHE A 448 30.33 -6.27 -7.96
CA PHE A 448 29.74 -4.95 -7.79
C PHE A 448 30.78 -3.96 -7.23
N GLU A 449 30.97 -2.84 -7.92
CA GLU A 449 32.00 -1.82 -7.65
C GLU A 449 33.41 -2.42 -7.51
N GLY A 450 33.75 -3.40 -8.35
CA GLY A 450 35.03 -4.11 -8.34
C GLY A 450 35.20 -5.12 -7.21
N GLN A 451 34.22 -5.26 -6.31
CA GLN A 451 34.25 -6.20 -5.20
C GLN A 451 33.44 -7.47 -5.53
N TYR A 452 34.05 -8.63 -5.31
CA TYR A 452 33.36 -9.90 -5.39
C TYR A 452 32.64 -10.22 -4.07
N TYR A 453 31.39 -10.65 -4.17
CA TYR A 453 30.60 -11.15 -3.06
C TYR A 453 30.16 -12.58 -3.33
N ARG A 454 30.07 -13.40 -2.29
CA ARG A 454 29.52 -14.76 -2.31
C ARG A 454 28.51 -14.89 -1.17
N VAL A 455 27.24 -14.98 -1.53
CA VAL A 455 26.12 -14.89 -0.58
C VAL A 455 25.37 -16.22 -0.59
N PRO A 456 25.16 -16.87 0.57
CA PRO A 456 24.36 -18.09 0.63
C PRO A 456 22.89 -17.79 0.35
N THR A 457 22.23 -18.65 -0.43
CA THR A 457 20.79 -18.47 -0.77
C THR A 457 19.87 -19.04 0.30
N PHE A 458 20.34 -20.04 1.04
CA PHE A 458 19.49 -20.89 1.88
C PHE A 458 18.23 -21.39 1.16
N GLY A 459 18.38 -21.73 -0.13
CA GLY A 459 17.32 -22.25 -0.98
C GLY A 459 16.36 -21.18 -1.51
N ARG A 460 16.65 -19.88 -1.36
CA ARG A 460 15.76 -18.78 -1.76
C ARG A 460 16.47 -17.70 -2.57
N ILE A 461 15.82 -17.28 -3.66
CA ILE A 461 16.13 -16.05 -4.40
C ILE A 461 15.04 -15.03 -4.12
N PHE A 462 15.40 -13.89 -3.56
CA PHE A 462 14.46 -12.80 -3.30
C PHE A 462 14.27 -11.92 -4.53
N LYS A 463 13.06 -11.38 -4.67
CA LYS A 463 12.61 -10.52 -5.78
C LYS A 463 11.74 -9.38 -5.25
N LEU A 464 11.83 -8.22 -5.87
CA LEU A 464 10.94 -7.09 -5.57
C LEU A 464 9.75 -7.12 -6.54
N ILE A 465 8.57 -6.77 -6.03
CA ILE A 465 7.33 -6.65 -6.78
C ILE A 465 6.64 -5.32 -6.43
N ASP A 466 5.53 -5.04 -7.10
CA ASP A 466 4.69 -3.86 -6.88
C ASP A 466 5.37 -2.52 -7.12
N PHE A 467 5.51 -2.17 -8.40
CA PHE A 467 6.15 -0.93 -8.81
C PHE A 467 5.14 0.21 -9.03
N GLY A 468 3.93 0.12 -8.45
CA GLY A 468 2.86 1.10 -8.62
C GLY A 468 3.22 2.52 -8.16
N ARG A 469 4.08 2.63 -7.13
CA ARG A 469 4.64 3.91 -6.64
C ARG A 469 6.09 4.13 -7.05
N ALA A 470 6.65 3.28 -7.92
CA ALA A 470 8.04 3.42 -8.31
C ALA A 470 8.29 4.71 -9.12
N ILE A 471 9.48 5.28 -8.94
CA ILE A 471 10.01 6.36 -9.77
C ILE A 471 11.33 5.90 -10.36
N TYR A 472 11.45 5.97 -11.69
CA TYR A 472 12.64 5.51 -12.40
C TYR A 472 12.81 6.24 -13.73
N GLN A 473 13.95 5.99 -14.37
CA GLN A 473 14.32 6.56 -15.67
C GLN A 473 14.67 5.45 -16.66
N PHE A 474 14.18 5.61 -17.89
CA PHE A 474 14.48 4.71 -18.99
C PHE A 474 14.45 5.49 -20.32
N ASN A 475 15.50 5.34 -21.13
CA ASN A 475 15.66 6.01 -22.43
C ASN A 475 15.37 7.52 -22.35
N GLY A 476 16.05 8.23 -21.45
CA GLY A 476 15.94 9.69 -21.30
C GLY A 476 14.59 10.20 -20.77
N ARG A 477 13.70 9.31 -20.31
CA ARG A 477 12.39 9.65 -19.77
C ARG A 477 12.30 9.25 -18.30
N ARG A 478 11.68 10.10 -17.50
CA ARG A 478 11.29 9.79 -16.12
C ARG A 478 9.88 9.22 -16.11
N PHE A 479 9.71 8.07 -15.47
CA PHE A 479 8.43 7.46 -15.14
C PHE A 479 8.16 7.78 -13.68
N CYS A 480 7.09 8.52 -13.43
CA CYS A 480 6.72 8.98 -12.10
C CYS A 480 5.22 8.78 -11.94
N SER A 481 4.85 7.79 -11.12
CA SER A 481 3.47 7.38 -10.89
C SER A 481 2.54 8.55 -10.58
N ASP A 482 1.33 8.52 -11.12
CA ASP A 482 0.26 9.48 -10.82
C ASP A 482 -0.23 9.40 -9.36
N SER A 483 0.21 8.42 -8.59
CA SER A 483 0.18 8.43 -7.12
C SER A 483 0.78 9.70 -6.52
N PHE A 484 1.79 10.31 -7.15
CA PHE A 484 2.41 11.56 -6.65
C PHE A 484 1.73 12.84 -7.17
N SER A 485 0.66 12.71 -7.97
CA SER A 485 -0.11 13.84 -8.49
C SER A 485 -0.96 14.50 -7.39
N GLU A 486 -1.61 15.62 -7.69
CA GLU A 486 -2.43 16.36 -6.71
C GLU A 486 -3.60 15.54 -6.13
N ASN A 487 -4.14 14.60 -6.90
CA ASN A 487 -5.23 13.70 -6.48
C ASN A 487 -4.73 12.27 -6.21
N GLY A 488 -3.42 12.07 -6.17
CA GLY A 488 -2.82 10.78 -5.90
C GLY A 488 -2.66 10.53 -4.39
N ASP A 489 -2.62 9.25 -4.03
CA ASP A 489 -2.47 8.73 -2.68
C ASP A 489 -1.07 9.00 -2.06
N ALA A 490 -0.09 9.36 -2.88
CA ALA A 490 1.25 9.75 -2.47
C ALA A 490 1.55 11.26 -2.64
N ASN A 491 0.50 12.09 -2.81
CA ASN A 491 0.66 13.53 -2.99
C ASN A 491 1.52 14.16 -1.87
N SER A 492 2.35 15.14 -2.23
CA SER A 492 3.22 15.93 -1.35
C SER A 492 4.38 15.19 -0.68
N GLN A 493 4.54 13.88 -0.91
CA GLN A 493 5.77 13.17 -0.56
C GLN A 493 6.98 13.79 -1.27
N TYR A 494 6.83 14.06 -2.56
CA TYR A 494 7.81 14.75 -3.40
C TYR A 494 7.25 16.07 -3.93
N ASN A 495 8.16 16.92 -4.42
CA ASN A 495 7.85 18.10 -5.19
C ASN A 495 8.88 18.24 -6.31
N CYS A 496 8.65 17.48 -7.38
CA CYS A 496 9.51 17.39 -8.55
C CYS A 496 8.68 17.10 -9.81
N GLU A 497 9.29 17.23 -10.99
CA GLU A 497 8.62 16.91 -12.25
C GLU A 497 8.18 15.43 -12.32
N PRO A 498 6.98 15.12 -12.85
CA PRO A 498 6.07 16.02 -13.59
C PRO A 498 5.05 16.79 -12.72
N TYR A 499 5.00 16.56 -11.42
CA TYR A 499 4.00 17.15 -10.50
C TYR A 499 4.57 18.32 -9.70
N TYR A 500 5.49 19.08 -10.29
CA TYR A 500 6.21 20.15 -9.61
C TYR A 500 5.30 21.35 -9.33
N ASN A 501 5.33 21.82 -8.09
CA ASN A 501 4.71 23.06 -7.66
C ASN A 501 5.78 24.11 -7.34
N PRO A 502 5.87 25.22 -8.09
CA PRO A 502 6.88 26.25 -7.89
C PRO A 502 6.73 27.02 -6.57
N LYS A 503 5.59 26.89 -5.88
CA LYS A 503 5.35 27.51 -4.57
C LYS A 503 5.93 26.71 -3.40
N LYS A 504 6.42 25.49 -3.65
CA LYS A 504 6.94 24.58 -2.62
C LYS A 504 8.43 24.30 -2.86
N PRO A 505 9.20 23.95 -1.82
CA PRO A 505 10.61 23.56 -1.97
C PRO A 505 10.71 22.29 -2.83
N VAL A 506 11.76 22.18 -3.64
CA VAL A 506 12.02 20.97 -4.43
C VAL A 506 12.34 19.81 -3.48
N ILE A 507 11.66 18.69 -3.68
CA ILE A 507 11.91 17.44 -2.96
C ILE A 507 11.94 16.35 -4.02
N ASP A 508 13.14 15.85 -4.33
CA ASP A 508 13.33 14.76 -5.27
C ASP A 508 13.33 13.40 -4.55
N PRO A 509 12.94 12.31 -5.24
CA PRO A 509 13.19 10.95 -4.79
C PRO A 509 14.67 10.75 -4.50
N ASN A 510 14.95 10.13 -3.37
CA ASN A 510 16.30 9.86 -2.92
C ASN A 510 16.52 8.33 -2.81
N PRO A 511 17.76 7.85 -3.03
CA PRO A 511 18.07 6.42 -3.03
C PRO A 511 18.07 5.77 -1.63
N SER A 512 17.92 6.57 -0.58
CA SER A 512 17.91 6.12 0.82
C SER A 512 16.49 5.80 1.32
N PHE A 513 15.47 6.31 0.64
CA PHE A 513 14.06 6.15 0.98
C PHE A 513 13.68 4.68 1.19
N ASP A 514 13.98 3.83 0.20
CA ASP A 514 13.51 2.44 0.18
C ASP A 514 14.08 1.62 1.33
N VAL A 515 15.34 1.87 1.72
CA VAL A 515 15.96 1.16 2.84
C VAL A 515 15.37 1.60 4.16
N SER A 516 15.08 2.90 4.31
CA SER A 516 14.42 3.40 5.51
C SER A 516 13.01 2.83 5.65
N ARG A 517 12.21 2.81 4.58
CA ARG A 517 10.86 2.24 4.61
C ARG A 517 10.89 0.74 4.90
N LEU A 518 11.85 0.01 4.31
CA LEU A 518 12.05 -1.40 4.64
C LEU A 518 12.45 -1.59 6.11
N GLY A 519 13.34 -0.74 6.63
CA GLY A 519 13.73 -0.72 8.05
C GLY A 519 12.52 -0.60 8.97
N CYS A 520 11.59 0.32 8.66
CA CYS A 520 10.34 0.47 9.39
C CYS A 520 9.53 -0.85 9.45
N SER A 521 9.31 -1.51 8.31
CA SER A 521 8.59 -2.80 8.27
C SER A 521 9.35 -3.97 8.91
N LEU A 522 10.63 -3.81 9.24
CA LEU A 522 11.47 -4.84 9.87
C LEU A 522 11.69 -4.60 11.36
N TYR A 523 11.32 -3.43 11.86
CA TYR A 523 11.73 -2.96 13.17
C TYR A 523 11.26 -3.93 14.27
N ASP A 524 9.95 -4.20 14.35
CA ASP A 524 9.36 -5.05 15.37
C ASP A 524 9.87 -6.51 15.30
N PHE A 525 9.96 -7.07 14.09
CA PHE A 525 10.51 -8.41 13.87
C PHE A 525 11.96 -8.57 14.39
N THR A 526 12.74 -7.48 14.35
CA THR A 526 14.15 -7.53 14.78
C THR A 526 14.36 -7.06 16.22
N MET A 527 13.39 -6.40 16.85
CA MET A 527 13.44 -6.06 18.27
C MET A 527 13.57 -7.30 19.16
N GLU A 528 12.90 -8.40 18.76
CA GLU A 528 12.92 -9.68 19.45
C GLU A 528 14.09 -10.60 19.05
N SER A 529 14.94 -10.16 18.12
CA SER A 529 16.05 -10.96 17.61
C SER A 529 17.18 -11.07 18.62
N ASP A 530 17.70 -12.28 18.81
CA ASP A 530 18.92 -12.54 19.60
C ASP A 530 20.21 -11.97 18.94
N SER A 531 20.12 -11.49 17.69
CA SER A 531 21.27 -10.96 16.95
C SER A 531 21.39 -9.45 17.11
N VAL A 532 22.30 -9.04 18.00
CA VAL A 532 22.67 -7.62 18.21
C VAL A 532 23.12 -6.95 16.91
N GLU A 533 23.87 -7.64 16.05
CA GLU A 533 24.31 -7.08 14.77
C GLU A 533 23.14 -6.76 13.84
N LEU A 534 22.13 -7.65 13.78
CA LEU A 534 20.94 -7.47 12.94
C LEU A 534 20.06 -6.35 13.50
N LYS A 535 19.86 -6.32 14.81
CA LYS A 535 19.10 -5.26 15.48
C LYS A 535 19.72 -3.90 15.21
N ASN A 536 21.03 -3.75 15.45
CA ASN A 536 21.72 -2.48 15.26
C ASN A 536 21.63 -1.94 13.82
N ILE A 537 21.66 -2.81 12.80
CA ILE A 537 21.55 -2.33 11.42
C ILE A 537 20.12 -1.90 11.06
N ILE A 538 19.09 -2.57 11.60
CA ILE A 538 17.69 -2.15 11.38
C ILE A 538 17.37 -0.89 12.18
N ASP A 539 17.85 -0.78 13.42
CA ASP A 539 17.75 0.45 14.21
C ASP A 539 18.33 1.64 13.43
N GLU A 540 19.51 1.47 12.82
CA GLU A 540 20.13 2.49 11.97
C GLU A 540 19.29 2.83 10.71
N TRP A 541 18.54 1.87 10.15
CA TRP A 541 17.66 2.16 9.00
C TRP A 541 16.42 2.97 9.40
N CYS A 542 16.09 2.95 10.69
CA CYS A 542 15.04 3.74 11.30
C CYS A 542 15.56 5.06 11.88
N GLU A 543 16.76 5.52 11.56
CA GLU A 543 17.29 6.82 11.97
C GLU A 543 17.24 7.86 10.84
N ASP A 544 16.93 9.11 11.20
CA ASP A 544 17.07 10.27 10.31
C ASP A 544 18.53 10.74 10.20
N ASP A 545 18.77 11.73 9.33
CA ASP A 545 20.09 12.33 9.14
C ASP A 545 20.68 13.00 10.40
N TYR A 546 19.88 13.16 11.46
CA TYR A 546 20.26 13.72 12.75
C TYR A 546 20.41 12.64 13.83
N GLY A 547 20.30 11.36 13.49
CA GLY A 547 20.39 10.24 14.43
C GLY A 547 19.16 10.09 15.34
N LYS A 548 18.00 10.60 14.92
CA LYS A 548 16.74 10.42 15.65
C LYS A 548 15.94 9.29 15.01
N ASN A 549 15.37 8.41 15.86
CA ASN A 549 14.48 7.36 15.40
C ASN A 549 13.23 7.95 14.72
N ILE A 550 12.89 7.52 13.50
CA ILE A 550 11.78 8.05 12.70
C ILE A 550 10.43 7.44 13.07
N LEU A 551 10.40 6.27 13.70
CA LEU A 551 9.19 5.56 14.11
C LEU A 551 8.65 6.11 15.42
N TYR A 552 9.50 6.20 16.44
CA TYR A 552 9.09 6.49 17.82
C TYR A 552 9.81 7.70 18.42
N LYS A 553 9.08 8.39 19.30
CA LYS A 553 9.63 9.39 20.21
C LYS A 553 10.26 8.70 21.41
N SER A 554 11.04 9.45 22.19
CA SER A 554 11.57 8.97 23.47
C SER A 554 10.47 8.61 24.49
N SER A 555 9.25 9.11 24.29
CA SER A 555 8.06 8.73 25.07
C SER A 555 7.47 7.37 24.71
N GLY A 556 7.90 6.75 23.60
CA GLY A 556 7.29 5.53 23.05
C GLY A 556 6.11 5.79 22.11
N GLU A 557 5.65 7.04 21.96
CA GLU A 557 4.64 7.40 20.97
C GLU A 557 5.22 7.36 19.55
N GLU A 558 4.37 7.04 18.57
CA GLU A 558 4.70 7.24 17.16
C GLU A 558 5.11 8.69 16.90
N ARG A 559 6.22 8.85 16.19
CA ARG A 559 6.79 10.15 15.84
C ARG A 559 6.06 10.76 14.65
N TYR A 560 5.79 9.96 13.64
CA TYR A 560 5.17 10.38 12.39
C TYR A 560 4.03 9.42 12.03
N PRO A 561 2.82 9.63 12.57
CA PRO A 561 1.67 8.78 12.25
C PRO A 561 1.26 8.94 10.79
N GLY A 562 0.67 7.90 10.21
CA GLY A 562 0.05 8.01 8.91
C GLY A 562 1.03 8.17 7.75
N PHE A 563 0.53 8.77 6.66
CA PHE A 563 1.35 9.14 5.50
C PHE A 563 2.44 10.19 5.81
N LYS A 564 2.42 10.79 7.01
CA LYS A 564 3.47 11.71 7.45
C LYS A 564 4.82 11.01 7.50
N LEU A 565 4.88 9.73 7.85
CA LEU A 565 6.13 8.95 7.87
C LEU A 565 6.83 9.01 6.51
N TYR A 566 6.11 8.71 5.43
CA TYR A 566 6.61 8.77 4.05
C TYR A 566 7.13 10.15 3.68
N LYS A 567 6.38 11.21 4.01
CA LYS A 567 6.81 12.60 3.77
C LYS A 567 8.10 12.93 4.52
N MET A 568 8.28 12.41 5.73
CA MET A 568 9.48 12.67 6.53
C MET A 568 10.68 11.86 6.03
N ILE A 569 10.54 10.57 5.76
CA ILE A 569 11.62 9.76 5.17
C ILE A 569 12.18 10.43 3.90
N ALA A 570 11.30 10.89 3.00
CA ALA A 570 11.69 11.58 1.77
C ALA A 570 12.52 12.86 1.99
N ARG A 571 12.37 13.52 3.14
CA ARG A 571 12.97 14.84 3.44
C ARG A 571 14.20 14.77 4.32
N ILE A 572 14.21 13.89 5.31
CA ILE A 572 15.20 13.86 6.39
C ILE A 572 16.00 12.56 6.49
N VAL A 573 15.84 11.63 5.54
CA VAL A 573 16.65 10.41 5.46
C VAL A 573 17.37 10.36 4.12
N ASN A 574 18.67 10.67 4.13
CA ASN A 574 19.49 10.77 2.91
C ASN A 574 20.74 9.89 2.95
N ASN A 575 21.10 9.30 4.10
CA ASN A 575 22.36 8.56 4.28
C ASN A 575 22.27 7.02 4.16
N LEU A 576 21.09 6.47 3.86
CA LEU A 576 20.85 5.02 3.75
C LEU A 576 20.97 4.46 2.31
N VAL A 577 22.00 4.85 1.56
CA VAL A 577 22.17 4.42 0.17
C VAL A 577 22.55 2.92 0.12
N PRO A 578 21.78 2.05 -0.58
CA PRO A 578 22.01 0.59 -0.60
C PRO A 578 23.45 0.16 -0.89
N LYS A 579 24.09 0.78 -1.90
CA LYS A 579 25.47 0.47 -2.29
C LYS A 579 26.49 0.71 -1.16
N ASP A 580 26.23 1.67 -0.30
CA ASP A 580 27.12 2.04 0.81
C ASP A 580 26.80 1.21 2.05
N ILE A 581 25.53 0.83 2.25
CA ILE A 581 25.12 -0.13 3.29
C ILE A 581 25.77 -1.50 3.07
N LEU A 582 25.85 -1.97 1.81
CA LEU A 582 26.57 -3.21 1.47
C LEU A 582 28.06 -3.19 1.86
N LYS A 583 28.62 -2.01 2.18
CA LYS A 583 30.00 -1.86 2.63
C LYS A 583 30.17 -2.06 4.14
N LYS A 584 29.08 -2.13 4.91
CA LYS A 584 29.09 -2.22 6.38
C LYS A 584 29.65 -3.56 6.91
N PRO A 585 30.16 -3.58 8.16
CA PRO A 585 30.79 -4.75 8.77
C PRO A 585 29.96 -6.05 8.69
N ILE A 586 28.66 -5.97 8.91
CA ILE A 586 27.76 -7.15 8.89
C ILE A 586 27.78 -7.92 7.56
N PHE A 587 28.08 -7.23 6.45
CA PHE A 587 28.14 -7.81 5.11
C PHE A 587 29.57 -8.13 4.64
N THR A 588 30.60 -7.73 5.39
CA THR A 588 32.01 -8.01 5.00
C THR A 588 32.31 -9.50 4.91
N LYS A 589 31.61 -10.33 5.70
CA LYS A 589 31.70 -11.80 5.66
C LYS A 589 31.36 -12.41 4.31
N TYR A 590 30.62 -11.70 3.44
CA TYR A 590 30.29 -12.15 2.09
C TYR A 590 31.34 -11.74 1.05
N ARG A 591 32.31 -10.89 1.38
CA ARG A 591 33.34 -10.47 0.42
C ARG A 591 34.33 -11.60 0.16
N VAL A 592 34.70 -11.77 -1.10
CA VAL A 592 35.72 -12.73 -1.54
C VAL A 592 36.74 -12.04 -2.45
N ALA A 593 37.96 -12.59 -2.54
CA ALA A 593 39.03 -11.97 -3.32
C ALA A 593 38.85 -12.14 -4.85
N LYS A 594 38.13 -13.17 -5.28
CA LYS A 594 37.87 -13.49 -6.68
C LYS A 594 36.62 -14.37 -6.81
N ALA A 595 36.03 -14.38 -8.00
CA ALA A 595 34.97 -15.32 -8.34
C ALA A 595 35.42 -16.77 -8.13
N GLN A 596 34.50 -17.60 -7.65
CA GLN A 596 34.64 -19.06 -7.56
C GLN A 596 33.86 -19.71 -8.73
N LYS A 597 33.69 -21.04 -8.72
CA LYS A 597 33.07 -21.78 -9.83
C LYS A 597 31.53 -21.61 -9.97
N ASP A 598 30.88 -20.95 -9.01
CA ASP A 598 29.42 -20.74 -9.03
C ASP A 598 28.98 -19.65 -10.03
N LEU A 599 27.66 -19.49 -10.20
CA LEU A 599 27.04 -18.45 -11.03
C LEU A 599 27.49 -17.05 -10.59
N LEU A 600 28.16 -16.31 -11.49
CA LEU A 600 28.59 -14.94 -11.29
C LEU A 600 27.66 -13.96 -12.00
N ILE A 601 27.04 -13.07 -11.24
CA ILE A 601 26.27 -11.93 -11.72
C ILE A 601 27.20 -10.71 -11.71
N ASN A 602 27.68 -10.34 -12.89
CA ASN A 602 28.56 -9.19 -13.05
C ASN A 602 27.75 -7.89 -13.21
N ILE A 603 27.44 -7.24 -12.09
CA ILE A 603 26.66 -6.01 -12.06
C ILE A 603 27.47 -4.86 -12.65
N ASP A 604 28.79 -4.84 -12.52
CA ASP A 604 29.66 -3.80 -13.09
C ASP A 604 29.50 -3.66 -14.60
N GLU A 605 29.34 -4.79 -15.29
CA GLU A 605 29.12 -4.85 -16.74
C GLU A 605 27.68 -4.59 -17.19
N MET A 606 26.72 -4.47 -16.26
CA MET A 606 25.33 -4.20 -16.61
C MET A 606 25.17 -2.77 -17.16
N PRO A 607 24.42 -2.60 -18.25
CA PRO A 607 24.24 -1.31 -18.91
C PRO A 607 23.37 -0.35 -18.08
N VAL A 608 23.62 0.95 -18.24
CA VAL A 608 22.80 2.02 -17.67
C VAL A 608 21.77 2.47 -18.71
N TYR A 609 20.49 2.46 -18.34
CA TYR A 609 19.36 2.76 -19.24
C TYR A 609 18.77 4.15 -19.06
N ILE A 610 19.35 4.97 -18.19
CA ILE A 610 18.83 6.31 -17.86
C ILE A 610 18.83 7.24 -19.08
N ASN A 611 19.89 7.21 -19.88
CA ASN A 611 20.08 8.12 -21.01
C ASN A 611 19.52 7.53 -22.32
N ASN A 612 19.19 8.41 -23.27
CA ASN A 612 18.88 7.96 -24.64
C ASN A 612 20.10 7.24 -25.22
N SER A 613 19.92 5.96 -25.54
CA SER A 613 20.85 5.24 -26.41
C SER A 613 20.66 5.82 -27.82
N ALA A 614 21.58 6.68 -28.25
CA ALA A 614 21.58 7.26 -29.59
C ALA A 614 21.64 6.19 -30.68
#